data_AF-C4VBN7-F1
#
_entry.id   AF-C4VBN7-F1
#
_cell.length_a   1.000
_cell.length_b   1.000
_cell.length_c   1.000
_cell.angle_alpha   90.00
_cell.angle_beta   90.00
_cell.angle_gamma   90.00
#
_symmetry.space_group_name_H-M   'P 1'
#
loop_
_entity.id
_entity.type
_entity.pdbx_description
1 polymer ?
#
loop_
_entity_poly.entity_id
_entity_poly.type
_entity_poly.pdbx_seq_one_letter_code
_entity_poly.pdbx_strand_id
1 'polypeptide(L)'
;KEEEEYQKFASEVNNHYNNRKCYNCGSNTRKLKEKNKIVCSFSACKCRFTCYKGTIFENSPLPIITLIKVIDVWIENVPCDLIANIAGVHRSSVFEICDKI
;
A
#
# COMPACT_ATOMS: atom_id res chain seq x y z
N LYS A 1 -12.48 21.73 7.25
CA LYS A 1 -11.34 21.38 8.11
C LYS A 1 -10.88 19.94 7.90
N GLU A 2 -11.55 18.93 8.44
CA GLU A 2 -11.10 17.52 8.28
C GLU A 2 -11.05 17.06 6.81
N GLU A 3 -12.07 17.39 6.02
CA GLU A 3 -12.11 17.01 4.60
C GLU A 3 -11.04 17.73 3.76
N GLU A 4 -10.73 18.99 4.08
CA GLU A 4 -9.67 19.77 3.43
C GLU A 4 -8.28 19.22 3.81
N GLU A 5 -8.10 18.84 5.08
CA GLU A 5 -6.88 18.19 5.56
C GLU A 5 -6.66 16.84 4.88
N TYR A 6 -7.71 16.03 4.75
CA TYR A 6 -7.65 14.77 4.02
C TYR A 6 -7.30 14.96 2.55
N GLN A 7 -7.92 15.94 1.87
CA GLN A 7 -7.60 16.25 0.47
C GLN A 7 -6.14 16.69 0.31
N LYS A 8 -5.64 17.52 1.23
CA LYS A 8 -4.23 17.93 1.23
C LYS A 8 -3.31 16.72 1.40
N PHE A 9 -3.58 15.86 2.37
CA PHE A 9 -2.81 14.63 2.60
C PHE A 9 -2.82 13.72 1.36
N ALA A 10 -3.99 13.47 0.77
CA ALA A 10 -4.12 12.67 -0.44
C ALA A 10 -3.33 13.25 -1.62
N SER A 11 -3.29 14.58 -1.76
CA SER A 11 -2.53 15.27 -2.79
C SER A 11 -1.02 15.07 -2.61
N GLU A 12 -0.52 15.16 -1.38
CA GLU A 12 0.90 14.96 -1.06
C GLU A 12 1.34 13.52 -1.32
N VAL A 13 0.51 12.55 -0.92
CA VAL A 13 0.72 11.12 -1.20
C VAL A 13 0.76 10.85 -2.71
N ASN A 14 -0.19 11.40 -3.47
CA ASN A 14 -0.19 11.26 -4.93
C ASN A 14 1.06 11.88 -5.56
N ASN A 15 1.49 13.05 -5.07
CA ASN A 15 2.70 13.72 -5.54
C ASN A 15 3.95 12.87 -5.28
N HIS A 16 4.06 12.27 -4.08
CA HIS A 16 5.14 11.34 -3.74
C HIS A 16 5.22 10.17 -4.73
N TYR A 17 4.10 9.51 -5.01
CA TYR A 17 4.10 8.35 -5.91
C TYR A 17 4.35 8.72 -7.37
N ASN A 18 3.90 9.90 -7.82
CA ASN A 18 4.15 10.38 -9.19
C ASN A 18 5.61 10.80 -9.40
N ASN A 19 6.28 11.31 -8.36
CA ASN A 19 7.66 11.80 -8.43
C ASN A 19 8.69 10.85 -7.80
N ARG A 20 8.29 9.59 -7.55
CA ARG A 20 9.13 8.59 -6.91
C ARG A 20 10.39 8.30 -7.73
N LYS A 21 11.55 8.29 -7.08
CA LYS A 21 12.82 7.86 -7.68
C LYS A 21 13.01 6.35 -7.59
N CYS A 22 13.78 5.80 -8.50
CA CYS A 22 14.12 4.38 -8.50
C CYS A 22 15.02 4.07 -7.30
N TYR A 23 14.64 3.11 -6.46
CA TYR A 23 15.44 2.73 -5.30
C TYR A 23 16.79 2.10 -5.67
N ASN A 24 16.94 1.59 -6.89
CA ASN A 24 18.17 0.94 -7.35
C ASN A 24 19.19 1.92 -7.95
N CYS A 25 18.75 2.92 -8.71
CA CYS A 25 19.64 3.80 -9.47
C CYS A 25 19.35 5.30 -9.35
N GLY A 26 18.38 5.71 -8.53
CA GLY A 26 18.02 7.12 -8.32
C GLY A 26 17.33 7.81 -9.50
N SER A 27 17.21 7.18 -10.67
CA SER A 27 16.57 7.76 -11.85
C SER A 27 15.05 7.91 -11.68
N ASN A 28 14.44 8.70 -12.57
CA ASN A 28 12.98 8.87 -12.62
C ASN A 28 12.27 7.53 -12.85
N THR A 29 11.02 7.47 -12.40
CA THR A 29 10.16 6.31 -12.59
C THR A 29 8.84 6.69 -13.26
N ARG A 30 8.12 5.68 -13.74
CA ARG A 30 6.78 5.80 -14.31
C ARG A 30 5.85 4.80 -13.67
N LYS A 31 4.70 5.26 -13.16
CA LYS A 31 3.62 4.39 -12.69
C LYS A 31 2.83 3.82 -13.87
N LEU A 32 2.59 2.51 -13.86
CA LEU A 32 1.74 1.82 -14.83
C LEU A 32 0.31 1.77 -14.27
N LYS A 33 -0.67 2.21 -15.07
CA LYS A 33 -2.08 2.34 -14.65
C LYS A 33 -2.71 1.03 -14.16
N GLU A 34 -2.32 -0.11 -14.75
CA GLU A 34 -3.08 -1.36 -14.59
C GLU A 34 -2.71 -2.22 -13.38
N LYS A 35 -1.57 -1.98 -12.72
CA LYS A 35 -1.04 -2.97 -11.75
C LYS A 35 -0.38 -2.41 -10.50
N ASN A 36 -0.56 -1.12 -10.17
CA ASN A 36 0.20 -0.49 -9.09
C ASN A 36 1.72 -0.73 -9.22
N LYS A 37 2.19 -0.89 -10.46
CA LYS A 37 3.58 -1.17 -10.80
C LYS A 37 4.27 0.13 -11.16
N ILE A 38 5.51 0.27 -10.73
CA ILE A 38 6.40 1.37 -11.01
C ILE A 38 7.60 0.81 -11.76
N VAL A 39 7.97 1.45 -12.86
CA VAL A 39 9.12 1.05 -13.67
C VAL A 39 10.13 2.18 -13.71
N CYS A 40 11.42 1.85 -13.60
CA CYS A 40 12.48 2.82 -13.82
C CYS A 40 12.48 3.26 -15.29
N SER A 41 12.56 4.57 -15.53
CA SER A 41 12.62 5.13 -16.87
C SER A 41 14.00 4.98 -17.53
N PHE A 42 15.04 4.70 -16.73
CA PHE A 42 16.38 4.43 -17.24
C PHE A 42 16.46 2.99 -17.77
N SER A 43 16.62 2.87 -19.10
CA SER A 43 16.54 1.59 -19.84
C SER A 43 17.56 0.55 -19.37
N ALA A 44 18.76 0.96 -18.96
CA ALA A 44 19.79 0.04 -18.48
C ALA A 44 19.49 -0.54 -17.08
N CYS A 45 18.79 0.22 -16.22
CA CYS A 45 18.46 -0.24 -14.86
C CYS A 45 17.45 -1.39 -14.86
N LYS A 46 16.46 -1.36 -15.77
CA LYS A 46 15.38 -2.36 -15.91
C LYS A 46 14.59 -2.65 -14.61
N CYS A 47 14.79 -1.87 -13.55
CA CYS A 47 14.14 -2.07 -12.25
C CYS A 47 12.63 -1.88 -12.35
N ARG A 48 11.89 -2.80 -11.74
CA ARG A 48 10.43 -2.79 -11.63
C ARG A 48 10.07 -3.12 -10.18
N PHE A 49 9.09 -2.41 -9.64
CA PHE A 49 8.61 -2.62 -8.27
C PHE A 49 7.15 -2.20 -8.13
N THR A 50 6.55 -2.48 -6.98
CA THR A 50 5.17 -2.08 -6.68
C THR A 50 5.15 -0.72 -5.97
N CYS A 51 4.02 -0.01 -5.98
CA CYS A 51 3.88 1.19 -5.15
C CYS A 51 4.04 0.89 -3.65
N TYR A 52 3.86 -0.36 -3.23
CA TYR A 52 4.08 -0.83 -1.85
C TYR A 52 5.56 -1.02 -1.49
N LYS A 53 6.51 -0.87 -2.42
CA LYS A 53 7.93 -0.88 -2.07
C LYS A 53 8.18 0.12 -0.92
N GLY A 54 8.83 -0.30 0.15
CA GLY A 54 9.13 0.49 1.34
C GLY A 54 7.95 0.70 2.29
N THR A 55 6.82 0.02 2.11
CA THR A 55 5.68 0.08 3.05
C THR A 55 5.53 -1.23 3.82
N ILE A 56 4.74 -1.22 4.90
CA ILE A 56 4.39 -2.41 5.68
C ILE A 56 3.67 -3.50 4.85
N PHE A 57 3.16 -3.14 3.66
CA PHE A 57 2.46 -4.03 2.74
C PHE A 57 3.34 -4.54 1.59
N GLU A 58 4.63 -4.18 1.52
CA GLU A 58 5.52 -4.58 0.41
C GLU A 58 5.47 -6.08 0.13
N ASN A 59 5.50 -6.86 1.21
CA ASN A 59 5.55 -8.32 1.18
C ASN A 59 4.24 -8.96 1.67
N SER A 60 3.13 -8.19 1.67
CA SER A 60 1.85 -8.74 2.11
C SER A 60 1.44 -9.91 1.20
N PRO A 61 1.09 -11.08 1.78
CA PRO A 61 0.54 -12.19 1.00
C PRO A 61 -0.93 -11.93 0.60
N LEU A 62 -1.59 -10.97 1.25
CA LEU A 62 -2.99 -10.65 1.00
C LEU A 62 -3.15 -9.61 -0.12
N PRO A 63 -4.22 -9.73 -0.94
CA PRO A 63 -4.61 -8.69 -1.87
C PRO A 63 -4.83 -7.35 -1.16
N ILE A 64 -4.48 -6.24 -1.81
CA ILE A 64 -4.66 -4.89 -1.24
C ILE A 64 -6.10 -4.60 -0.84
N ILE A 65 -7.09 -5.09 -1.61
CA ILE A 65 -8.50 -4.89 -1.29
C ILE A 65 -8.84 -5.57 0.05
N THR A 66 -8.26 -6.74 0.32
CA THR A 66 -8.43 -7.44 1.59
C THR A 66 -7.76 -6.66 2.73
N LEU A 67 -6.55 -6.13 2.51
CA LEU A 67 -5.87 -5.29 3.50
C LEU A 67 -6.70 -4.05 3.88
N ILE A 68 -7.22 -3.33 2.89
CA ILE A 68 -8.06 -2.14 3.12
C ILE A 68 -9.29 -2.53 3.94
N LYS A 69 -9.99 -3.61 3.57
CA LYS A 69 -11.17 -4.08 4.31
C LYS A 69 -10.84 -4.43 5.75
N VAL A 70 -9.73 -5.13 6.00
CA VAL A 70 -9.28 -5.50 7.35
C VAL A 70 -9.05 -4.25 8.20
N ILE A 71 -8.35 -3.25 7.66
CA ILE A 71 -8.03 -2.00 8.36
C ILE A 71 -9.31 -1.19 8.65
N ASP A 72 -10.18 -1.07 7.65
CA ASP A 72 -11.45 -0.32 7.72
C ASP A 72 -12.33 -0.85 8.86
N VAL A 73 -12.58 -2.17 8.90
CA VAL A 73 -13.39 -2.76 9.97
C VAL A 73 -12.67 -2.82 11.32
N TRP A 74 -11.33 -2.89 11.33
CA TRP A 74 -10.56 -2.88 12.57
C TRP A 74 -10.65 -1.51 13.28
N ILE A 75 -10.62 -0.41 12.51
CA ILE A 75 -10.79 0.96 13.04
C ILE A 75 -12.18 1.14 13.67
N GLU A 76 -13.19 0.42 13.19
CA GLU A 76 -14.54 0.34 13.78
C GLU A 76 -14.63 -0.54 15.04
N ASN A 77 -13.48 -0.90 15.64
CA ASN A 77 -13.35 -1.77 16.81
C ASN A 77 -13.91 -3.19 16.63
N VAL A 78 -13.97 -3.70 15.40
CA VAL A 78 -14.39 -5.08 15.14
C VAL A 78 -13.29 -6.04 15.61
N PRO A 79 -13.62 -7.10 16.38
CA PRO A 79 -12.62 -8.05 16.85
C PRO A 79 -11.90 -8.76 15.71
N CYS A 80 -10.56 -8.89 15.80
CA CYS A 80 -9.73 -9.54 14.79
C CYS A 80 -10.21 -10.94 14.39
N ASP A 81 -10.80 -11.68 15.33
CA ASP A 81 -11.33 -13.02 15.15
C ASP A 81 -12.52 -13.02 14.17
N LEU A 82 -13.39 -12.01 14.29
CA LEU A 82 -14.53 -11.83 13.40
C LEU A 82 -14.08 -11.35 12.02
N ILE A 83 -13.10 -10.45 11.97
CA ILE A 83 -12.51 -9.97 10.71
C ILE A 83 -11.89 -11.14 9.94
N ALA A 84 -11.10 -11.97 10.63
CA ALA A 84 -10.45 -13.15 10.04
C ALA A 84 -11.48 -14.12 9.44
N ASN A 85 -12.57 -14.37 10.17
CA ASN A 85 -13.66 -15.22 9.72
C ASN A 85 -14.34 -14.66 8.45
N ILE A 86 -14.72 -13.38 8.45
CA ILE A 86 -15.40 -12.74 7.31
C ILE A 86 -14.50 -12.65 6.08
N ALA A 87 -13.22 -12.30 6.28
CA ALA A 87 -12.26 -12.15 5.19
C ALA A 87 -11.71 -13.49 4.66
N GLY A 88 -12.01 -14.60 5.35
CA GLY A 88 -11.51 -15.93 4.98
C GLY A 88 -9.99 -16.03 5.09
N VAL A 89 -9.39 -15.38 6.09
CA VAL A 89 -7.93 -15.36 6.31
C VAL A 89 -7.58 -15.89 7.70
N HIS A 90 -6.33 -16.30 7.89
CA HIS A 90 -5.87 -16.69 9.21
C HIS A 90 -5.87 -15.48 10.16
N ARG A 91 -6.32 -15.73 11.39
CA ARG A 91 -6.32 -14.74 12.49
C ARG A 91 -4.94 -14.10 12.70
N SER A 92 -3.87 -14.88 12.59
CA SER A 92 -2.49 -14.38 12.68
C SER A 92 -2.18 -13.32 11.63
N SER A 93 -2.69 -13.47 10.40
CA SER A 93 -2.49 -12.47 9.35
C SER A 93 -3.17 -11.14 9.67
N VAL A 94 -4.34 -11.18 10.34
CA VAL A 94 -5.01 -9.96 10.80
C VAL A 94 -4.18 -9.27 11.88
N PHE A 95 -3.69 -10.01 12.88
CA PHE A 95 -2.80 -9.45 13.90
C PHE A 95 -1.51 -8.88 13.32
N GLU A 96 -0.86 -9.58 12.38
CA GLU A 96 0.34 -9.08 11.71
C GLU A 96 0.10 -7.77 10.94
N ILE A 97 -1.13 -7.52 10.48
CA ILE A 97 -1.50 -6.26 9.83
C ILE A 97 -1.73 -5.19 10.89
N CYS A 98 -2.54 -5.48 11.91
CA CYS A 98 -2.87 -4.54 12.97
C CYS A 98 -1.63 -4.11 13.79
N ASP A 99 -0.72 -5.03 14.11
CA ASP A 99 0.52 -4.74 14.87
C ASP A 99 1.51 -3.85 14.11
N LYS A 100 1.36 -3.73 12.78
CA LYS A 100 2.23 -2.89 11.94
C LYS A 100 1.72 -1.45 11.80
N ILE A 101 0.52 -1.16 12.30
CA ILE A 101 -0.17 0.14 12.21
C ILE A 101 -0.09 0.82 13.57
#